data_AF-A0A7W5MY77-F1
#
_entry.id   AF-A0A7W5MY77-F1
#
_cell.length_a   1.000
_cell.length_b   1.000
_cell.length_c   1.000
_cell.angle_alpha   90.00
_cell.angle_beta   90.00
_cell.angle_gamma   90.00
#
_symmetry.space_group_name_H-M   'P 1'
#
loop_
_entity.id
_entity.type
_entity.pdbx_description
1 polymer ?
#
loop_
_entity_poly.entity_id
_entity_poly.type
_entity_poly.pdbx_seq_one_letter_code
_entity_poly.pdbx_strand_id
1 'polypeptide(L)'
;MSESENTSGEGVPSARMFAELGADRNRRADAHATLRDSAPYRGAIRQLDRYIFDYGLGINMIELMATRWHAFFDERISLRIKPHLVQSMIAASHMIREGLHDPARREMRFLVEASVKALWLDQGSPAIAGKPDGAQKRPPRNVAEKVAALDGLGRERFDQLVDSLRFGMLDTAAGATYRQSAKSLYGTLSTTTHISSRDVSRDLANFEKGKHFAFETIADVNAVARLLRQVLDLALASHFEAFDHGLVGDIFEPAFAPGWSFLKMPLVGAIDRHFDYKAERQWKKEAG
;
A
#
# COMPACT_ATOMS: atom_id res chain seq x y z
N MET A 1 75.20 29.11 7.00
CA MET A 1 74.84 27.68 7.17
C MET A 1 74.20 27.52 8.54
N SER A 2 72.89 27.30 8.57
CA SER A 2 72.17 26.39 9.48
C SER A 2 70.69 26.52 9.10
N GLU A 3 70.18 25.58 8.30
CA GLU A 3 69.28 24.53 8.80
C GLU A 3 67.96 25.14 9.29
N SER A 4 66.98 25.31 8.40
CA SER A 4 65.96 24.31 8.09
C SER A 4 65.15 23.86 9.31
N GLU A 5 64.31 24.74 9.84
CA GLU A 5 63.13 24.30 10.59
C GLU A 5 62.11 23.76 9.58
N ASN A 6 62.24 22.46 9.37
CA ASN A 6 61.27 21.59 8.73
C ASN A 6 60.02 21.59 9.62
N THR A 7 59.07 22.49 9.34
CA THR A 7 57.70 22.39 9.84
C THR A 7 57.03 21.22 9.10
N SER A 8 57.35 20.01 9.55
CA SER A 8 56.64 18.80 9.19
C SER A 8 55.18 19.00 9.58
N GLY A 9 54.37 19.39 8.60
CA GLY A 9 52.93 19.48 8.74
C GLY A 9 52.40 18.15 9.24
N GLU A 10 51.93 18.14 10.48
CA GLU A 10 51.00 17.13 10.97
C GLU A 10 49.77 17.18 10.08
N GLY A 11 49.79 16.36 9.02
CA GLY A 11 48.65 16.09 8.16
C GLY A 11 47.50 15.65 9.03
N VAL A 12 46.53 16.56 9.13
CA VAL A 12 45.45 16.62 10.11
C VAL A 12 44.78 15.24 10.29
N PRO A 13 44.64 14.71 11.52
CA PRO A 13 43.97 13.44 11.84
C PRO A 13 42.58 13.27 11.20
N SER A 14 41.90 14.39 10.93
CA SER A 14 40.62 14.43 10.22
C SER A 14 40.72 13.97 8.75
N ALA A 15 41.80 14.27 8.03
CA ALA A 15 41.98 13.88 6.63
C ALA A 15 42.04 12.35 6.48
N ARG A 16 42.74 11.67 7.40
CA ARG A 16 42.78 10.21 7.46
C ARG A 16 41.42 9.62 7.81
N MET A 17 40.72 10.18 8.79
CA MET A 17 39.35 9.75 9.16
C MET A 17 38.38 9.89 7.98
N PHE A 18 38.42 11.00 7.24
CA PHE A 18 37.58 11.18 6.04
C PHE A 18 37.93 10.20 4.92
N ALA A 19 39.22 9.90 4.72
CA ALA A 19 39.65 8.90 3.74
C ALA A 19 39.15 7.48 4.11
N GLU A 20 39.24 7.10 5.39
CA GLU A 20 38.75 5.82 5.89
C GLU A 20 37.22 5.71 5.75
N LEU A 21 36.47 6.76 6.11
CA LEU A 21 35.02 6.83 5.90
C LEU A 21 34.63 6.75 4.42
N GLY A 22 35.40 7.40 3.54
CA GLY A 22 35.20 7.34 2.09
C GLY A 22 35.42 5.93 1.52
N ALA A 23 36.49 5.26 1.95
CA ALA A 23 36.79 3.90 1.52
C ALA A 23 35.75 2.88 1.99
N ASP A 24 35.29 2.99 3.23
CA ASP A 24 34.21 2.14 3.78
C ASP A 24 32.88 2.39 3.04
N ARG A 25 32.52 3.64 2.76
CA ARG A 25 31.34 3.99 1.95
C ARG A 25 31.40 3.35 0.56
N ASN A 26 32.53 3.48 -0.14
CA ASN A 26 32.69 2.92 -1.48
C ASN A 26 32.56 1.39 -1.47
N ARG A 27 33.21 0.72 -0.51
CA ARG A 27 33.10 -0.74 -0.34
C ARG A 27 31.64 -1.19 -0.18
N ARG A 28 30.85 -0.45 0.59
CA ARG A 28 29.42 -0.75 0.79
C ARG A 28 28.60 -0.51 -0.47
N ALA A 29 28.89 0.57 -1.20
CA ALA A 29 28.29 0.84 -2.50
C ALA A 29 28.53 -0.31 -3.49
N ASP A 30 29.76 -0.80 -3.59
CA ASP A 30 30.12 -1.91 -4.48
C ASP A 30 29.44 -3.22 -4.06
N ALA A 31 29.42 -3.51 -2.75
CA ALA A 31 28.74 -4.68 -2.20
C ALA A 31 27.23 -4.66 -2.49
N HIS A 32 26.61 -3.48 -2.40
CA HIS A 32 25.18 -3.32 -2.65
C HIS A 32 24.83 -3.32 -4.13
N ALA A 33 25.67 -2.73 -4.99
CA ALA A 33 25.55 -2.88 -6.43
C ALA A 33 25.58 -4.37 -6.83
N THR A 34 26.53 -5.13 -6.27
CA THR A 34 26.62 -6.59 -6.46
C THR A 34 25.35 -7.30 -5.97
N LEU A 35 24.80 -6.90 -4.82
CA LEU A 35 23.54 -7.44 -4.30
C LEU A 35 22.37 -7.13 -5.25
N ARG A 36 22.26 -5.91 -5.78
CA ARG A 36 21.21 -5.49 -6.71
C ARG A 36 21.26 -6.26 -8.03
N ASP A 37 22.46 -6.62 -8.47
CA ASP A 37 22.69 -7.48 -9.64
C ASP A 37 22.47 -8.97 -9.38
N SER A 38 22.24 -9.38 -8.13
CA SER A 38 21.96 -10.77 -7.81
C SER A 38 20.60 -11.23 -8.34
N ALA A 39 20.51 -12.50 -8.77
CA ALA A 39 19.25 -13.08 -9.22
C ALA A 39 18.12 -13.03 -8.16
N PRO A 40 18.38 -13.27 -6.85
CA PRO A 40 17.36 -13.16 -5.82
C PRO A 40 16.81 -11.73 -5.66
N TYR A 41 17.67 -10.70 -5.68
CA TYR A 41 17.23 -9.31 -5.59
C TYR A 41 16.35 -8.93 -6.78
N ARG A 42 16.81 -9.22 -8.01
CA ARG A 42 16.01 -8.99 -9.22
C ARG A 42 14.68 -9.76 -9.20
N GLY A 43 14.65 -10.95 -8.60
CA GLY A 43 13.43 -11.71 -8.37
C GLY A 43 12.44 -10.98 -7.45
N ALA A 44 12.92 -10.44 -6.33
CA ALA A 44 12.10 -9.67 -5.39
C ALA A 44 11.52 -8.40 -6.06
N ILE A 45 12.33 -7.70 -6.86
CA ILE A 45 11.88 -6.53 -7.61
C ILE A 45 10.84 -6.91 -8.67
N ARG A 46 11.04 -7.97 -9.46
CA ARG A 46 10.02 -8.44 -10.41
C ARG A 46 8.70 -8.81 -9.74
N GLN A 47 8.76 -9.39 -8.53
CA GLN A 47 7.56 -9.72 -7.77
C GLN A 47 6.82 -8.47 -7.29
N LEU A 48 7.56 -7.44 -6.85
CA LEU A 48 6.99 -6.13 -6.55
C LEU A 48 6.27 -5.56 -7.77
N ASP A 49 6.91 -5.59 -8.94
CA ASP A 49 6.39 -5.06 -10.21
C ASP A 49 5.10 -5.76 -10.61
N ARG A 50 5.06 -7.07 -10.42
CA ARG A 50 3.85 -7.85 -10.65
C ARG A 50 2.70 -7.39 -9.76
N TYR A 51 2.94 -7.09 -8.48
CA TYR A 51 1.88 -6.57 -7.60
C TYR A 51 1.35 -5.20 -8.05
N ILE A 52 2.25 -4.32 -8.51
CA ILE A 52 1.86 -2.98 -9.00
C ILE A 52 1.00 -3.12 -10.26
N PHE A 53 1.47 -3.91 -11.22
CA PHE A 53 0.77 -4.16 -12.47
C PHE A 53 -0.61 -4.77 -12.22
N ASP A 54 -0.67 -5.82 -11.40
CA ASP A 54 -1.90 -6.53 -11.09
C ASP A 54 -2.91 -5.64 -10.33
N TYR A 55 -2.44 -4.75 -9.44
CA TYR A 55 -3.33 -3.79 -8.79
C TYR A 55 -3.88 -2.77 -9.80
N GLY A 56 -3.01 -2.20 -10.63
CA GLY A 56 -3.41 -1.26 -11.68
C GLY A 56 -4.43 -1.87 -12.64
N LEU A 57 -4.24 -3.14 -13.01
CA LEU A 57 -5.21 -3.90 -13.80
C LEU A 57 -6.57 -3.98 -13.09
N GLY A 58 -6.61 -4.40 -11.82
CA GLY A 58 -7.86 -4.49 -11.05
C GLY A 58 -8.60 -3.15 -10.97
N ILE A 59 -7.88 -2.07 -10.69
CA ILE A 59 -8.46 -0.71 -10.63
C ILE A 59 -9.00 -0.26 -11.99
N ASN A 60 -8.25 -0.49 -13.08
CA ASN A 60 -8.71 -0.14 -14.43
C ASN A 60 -9.91 -0.98 -14.87
N MET A 61 -9.99 -2.24 -14.45
CA MET A 61 -11.16 -3.09 -14.72
C MET A 61 -12.42 -2.54 -14.04
N ILE A 62 -12.32 -2.07 -12.80
CA ILE A 62 -13.45 -1.42 -12.10
C ILE A 62 -13.93 -0.20 -12.87
N GLU A 63 -13.01 0.67 -13.30
CA GLU A 63 -13.36 1.84 -14.10
C GLU A 63 -14.01 1.46 -15.43
N LEU A 64 -13.46 0.47 -16.12
CA LEU A 64 -14.06 -0.05 -17.36
C LEU A 64 -15.47 -0.57 -17.11
N MET A 65 -15.69 -1.32 -16.04
CA MET A 65 -17.03 -1.79 -15.67
C MET A 65 -17.96 -0.63 -15.31
N ALA A 66 -17.46 0.39 -14.62
CA ALA A 66 -18.24 1.57 -14.26
C ALA A 66 -18.72 2.38 -15.49
N THR A 67 -18.05 2.30 -16.65
CA THR A 67 -18.54 2.92 -17.89
C THR A 67 -19.90 2.40 -18.34
N ARG A 68 -20.32 1.22 -17.87
CA ARG A 68 -21.65 0.66 -18.14
C ARG A 68 -22.77 1.41 -17.41
N TRP A 69 -22.45 2.20 -16.37
CA TRP A 69 -23.40 3.04 -15.67
C TRP A 69 -22.81 4.41 -15.32
N HIS A 70 -23.09 5.40 -16.16
CA HIS A 70 -22.52 6.75 -16.06
C HIS A 70 -22.73 7.43 -14.70
N ALA A 71 -23.82 7.14 -13.99
CA ALA A 71 -24.10 7.75 -12.69
C ALA A 71 -22.99 7.49 -11.66
N PHE A 72 -22.23 6.39 -11.79
CA PHE A 72 -21.12 6.15 -10.87
C PHE A 72 -20.03 7.20 -10.92
N PHE A 73 -19.79 7.86 -12.05
CA PHE A 73 -18.78 8.91 -12.12
C PHE A 73 -19.20 10.16 -11.35
N ASP A 74 -20.50 10.39 -11.22
CA ASP A 74 -21.09 11.50 -10.47
C ASP A 74 -21.30 11.14 -8.99
N GLU A 75 -21.46 9.85 -8.68
CA GLU A 75 -21.80 9.37 -7.34
C GLU A 75 -20.59 8.82 -6.57
N ARG A 76 -19.67 8.08 -7.20
CA ARG A 76 -18.64 7.29 -6.52
C ARG A 76 -17.33 8.06 -6.38
N ILE A 77 -16.94 8.37 -5.15
CA ILE A 77 -15.67 9.07 -4.89
C ILE A 77 -14.46 8.15 -5.13
N SER A 78 -14.61 6.84 -4.95
CA SER A 78 -13.57 5.84 -5.26
C SER A 78 -13.04 5.95 -6.70
N LEU A 79 -13.91 6.19 -7.70
CA LEU A 79 -13.47 6.47 -9.07
C LEU A 79 -12.71 7.79 -9.19
N ARG A 80 -13.14 8.83 -8.46
CA ARG A 80 -12.54 10.15 -8.56
C ARG A 80 -11.14 10.21 -7.96
N ILE A 81 -10.91 9.49 -6.85
CA ILE A 81 -9.61 9.47 -6.17
C ILE A 81 -8.63 8.44 -6.75
N LYS A 82 -9.07 7.64 -7.72
CA LYS A 82 -8.26 6.64 -8.43
C LYS A 82 -6.87 7.15 -8.83
N PRO A 83 -6.70 8.36 -9.42
CA PRO A 83 -5.37 8.86 -9.78
C PRO A 83 -4.43 8.97 -8.57
N HIS A 84 -4.93 9.41 -7.41
CA HIS A 84 -4.13 9.53 -6.19
C HIS A 84 -3.69 8.16 -5.67
N LEU A 85 -4.57 7.15 -5.74
CA LEU A 85 -4.25 5.79 -5.33
C LEU A 85 -3.19 5.17 -6.24
N VAL A 86 -3.36 5.29 -7.57
CA VAL A 86 -2.38 4.78 -8.53
C VAL A 86 -1.03 5.49 -8.38
N GLN A 87 -1.03 6.82 -8.22
CA GLN A 87 0.20 7.60 -7.99
C GLN A 87 0.90 7.17 -6.70
N SER A 88 0.17 7.03 -5.60
CA SER A 88 0.73 6.62 -4.31
C SER A 88 1.30 5.21 -4.35
N MET A 89 0.64 4.28 -5.04
CA MET A 89 1.17 2.94 -5.29
C MET A 89 2.48 2.98 -6.08
N ILE A 90 2.52 3.72 -7.19
CA ILE A 90 3.73 3.85 -8.03
C ILE A 90 4.86 4.48 -7.23
N ALA A 91 4.56 5.55 -6.48
CA ALA A 91 5.52 6.22 -5.61
C ALA A 91 6.08 5.25 -4.55
N ALA A 92 5.22 4.48 -3.88
CA ALA A 92 5.64 3.45 -2.94
C ALA A 92 6.59 2.45 -3.61
N SER A 93 6.24 1.93 -4.79
CA SER A 93 7.10 1.00 -5.55
C SER A 93 8.49 1.57 -5.83
N HIS A 94 8.57 2.81 -6.35
CA HIS A 94 9.85 3.47 -6.59
C HIS A 94 10.66 3.65 -5.31
N MET A 95 10.03 4.12 -4.24
CA MET A 95 10.70 4.27 -2.96
C MET A 95 11.22 2.94 -2.41
N ILE A 96 10.50 1.83 -2.60
CA ILE A 96 10.97 0.50 -2.20
C ILE A 96 12.21 0.08 -2.99
N ARG A 97 12.20 0.28 -4.32
CA ARG A 97 13.35 -0.04 -5.19
C ARG A 97 14.60 0.76 -4.83
N GLU A 98 14.42 2.00 -4.38
CA GLU A 98 15.51 2.88 -3.95
C GLU A 98 15.90 2.69 -2.47
N GLY A 99 15.32 1.72 -1.76
CA GLY A 99 15.62 1.47 -0.34
C GLY A 99 15.01 2.49 0.63
N LEU A 100 14.13 3.38 0.15
CA LEU A 100 13.41 4.40 0.90
C LEU A 100 12.15 3.83 1.57
N HIS A 101 12.32 2.83 2.43
CA HIS A 101 11.21 2.06 3.01
C HIS A 101 10.24 2.88 3.88
N ASP A 102 10.74 3.86 4.63
CA ASP A 102 9.88 4.68 5.51
C ASP A 102 8.99 5.66 4.72
N PRO A 103 9.51 6.40 3.73
CA PRO A 103 8.68 7.10 2.75
C PRO A 103 7.66 6.18 2.06
N ALA A 104 8.07 4.98 1.61
CA ALA A 104 7.13 4.03 1.02
C ALA A 104 5.99 3.63 1.98
N ARG A 105 6.29 3.48 3.28
CA ARG A 105 5.26 3.21 4.31
C ARG A 105 4.25 4.34 4.47
N ARG A 106 4.66 5.60 4.26
CA ARG A 106 3.74 6.75 4.31
C ARG A 106 2.77 6.73 3.13
N GLU A 107 3.24 6.40 1.93
CA GLU A 107 2.36 6.19 0.77
C GLU A 107 1.41 5.01 0.99
N MET A 108 1.92 3.89 1.50
CA MET A 108 1.09 2.74 1.86
C MET A 108 0.02 3.09 2.91
N ARG A 109 0.34 3.96 3.89
CA ARG A 109 -0.65 4.45 4.86
C ARG A 109 -1.73 5.26 4.15
N PHE A 110 -1.34 6.16 3.25
CA PHE A 110 -2.28 6.93 2.45
C PHE A 110 -3.23 6.03 1.67
N LEU A 111 -2.72 4.97 1.02
CA LEU A 111 -3.55 4.00 0.29
C LEU A 111 -4.62 3.36 1.18
N VAL A 112 -4.25 2.91 2.39
CA VAL A 112 -5.20 2.32 3.35
C VAL A 112 -6.24 3.37 3.78
N GLU A 113 -5.78 4.57 4.15
CA GLU A 113 -6.64 5.63 4.65
C GLU A 113 -7.65 6.09 3.60
N ALA A 114 -7.17 6.39 2.39
CA ALA A 114 -7.98 6.85 1.28
C ALA A 114 -8.99 5.79 0.84
N SER A 115 -8.59 4.52 0.77
CA SER A 115 -9.49 3.42 0.35
C SER A 115 -10.63 3.21 1.35
N VAL A 116 -10.33 3.22 2.65
CA VAL A 116 -11.35 3.06 3.71
C VAL A 116 -12.32 4.25 3.72
N LYS A 117 -11.80 5.48 3.65
CA LYS A 117 -12.63 6.69 3.63
C LYS A 117 -13.53 6.76 2.40
N ALA A 118 -12.98 6.43 1.23
CA ALA A 118 -13.74 6.40 -0.01
C ALA A 118 -14.86 5.35 0.04
N LEU A 119 -14.57 4.14 0.51
CA LEU A 119 -15.60 3.11 0.70
C LEU A 119 -16.70 3.58 1.65
N TRP A 120 -16.34 4.14 2.80
CA TRP A 120 -17.31 4.62 3.78
C TRP A 120 -18.25 5.69 3.19
N LEU A 121 -17.69 6.65 2.44
CA LEU A 121 -18.47 7.68 1.73
C LEU A 121 -19.34 7.06 0.63
N ASP A 122 -18.81 6.09 -0.12
CA ASP A 122 -19.55 5.40 -1.18
C ASP A 122 -20.68 4.52 -0.65
N GLN A 123 -20.61 4.07 0.58
CA GLN A 123 -21.69 3.37 1.28
C GLN A 123 -22.75 4.31 1.88
N GLY A 124 -22.67 5.61 1.60
CA GLY A 124 -23.60 6.61 2.11
C GLY A 124 -23.37 6.95 3.57
N SER A 125 -22.10 6.98 3.99
CA SER A 125 -21.68 7.39 5.34
C SER A 125 -22.41 6.61 6.46
N PRO A 126 -22.23 5.28 6.56
CA PRO A 126 -22.87 4.48 7.61
C PRO A 126 -22.69 5.07 9.02
N ALA A 127 -23.75 4.98 9.82
CA ALA A 127 -23.78 5.49 11.18
C ALA A 127 -22.63 4.95 12.05
N ILE A 128 -21.99 5.84 12.80
CA ILE A 128 -20.90 5.51 13.72
C ILE A 128 -21.50 5.32 15.11
N ALA A 129 -21.23 4.16 15.73
CA ALA A 129 -21.77 3.80 17.05
C ALA A 129 -23.30 3.96 17.15
N GLY A 130 -24.03 3.64 16.07
CA GLY A 130 -25.49 3.72 16.01
C GLY A 130 -26.06 5.14 15.94
N LYS A 131 -25.20 6.17 15.80
CA LYS A 131 -25.62 7.56 15.64
C LYS A 131 -25.28 8.03 14.22
N PRO A 132 -26.18 8.79 13.56
CA PRO A 132 -25.79 9.57 12.39
C PRO A 132 -24.58 10.42 12.75
N ASP A 133 -23.66 10.63 11.81
CA ASP A 133 -22.53 11.53 12.03
C ASP A 133 -23.08 12.91 12.43
N GLY A 134 -22.79 13.34 13.67
CA GLY A 134 -23.41 14.53 14.27
C GLY A 134 -23.12 15.82 13.51
N ALA A 135 -22.11 15.82 12.63
CA ALA A 135 -21.79 16.92 11.73
C ALA A 135 -22.69 16.98 10.47
N GLN A 136 -23.42 15.91 10.12
CA GLN A 136 -24.12 15.78 8.83
C GLN A 136 -25.62 15.52 9.00
N LYS A 137 -26.45 16.46 8.54
CA LYS A 137 -27.93 16.33 8.51
C LYS A 137 -28.43 15.26 7.53
N ARG A 138 -27.66 14.96 6.48
CA ARG A 138 -27.91 13.89 5.50
C ARG A 138 -26.58 13.36 4.94
N PRO A 139 -26.53 12.10 4.49
CA PRO A 139 -25.35 11.58 3.79
C PRO A 139 -25.02 12.34 2.49
N PRO A 140 -23.74 12.47 2.14
CA PRO A 140 -23.30 13.03 0.87
C PRO A 140 -23.66 12.07 -0.28
N ARG A 141 -24.24 12.60 -1.35
CA ARG A 141 -24.80 11.79 -2.46
C ARG A 141 -23.89 11.74 -3.68
N ASN A 142 -23.33 12.88 -4.06
CA ASN A 142 -22.47 13.02 -5.24
C ASN A 142 -21.00 13.23 -4.84
N VAL A 143 -20.10 13.12 -5.81
CA VAL A 143 -18.66 13.28 -5.63
C VAL A 143 -18.30 14.62 -4.98
N ALA A 144 -18.92 15.73 -5.36
CA ALA A 144 -18.61 17.04 -4.79
C ALA A 144 -18.92 17.11 -3.29
N GLU A 145 -20.09 16.60 -2.87
CA GLU A 145 -20.45 16.50 -1.46
C GLU A 145 -19.52 15.55 -0.69
N LYS A 146 -19.12 14.43 -1.31
CA LYS A 146 -18.20 13.46 -0.71
C LYS A 146 -16.78 14.02 -0.56
N VAL A 147 -16.31 14.80 -1.52
CA VAL A 147 -15.01 15.49 -1.45
C VAL A 147 -15.02 16.49 -0.30
N ALA A 148 -16.06 17.31 -0.16
CA ALA A 148 -16.19 18.24 0.97
C ALA A 148 -16.26 17.50 2.33
N ALA A 149 -16.85 16.30 2.36
CA ALA A 149 -16.92 15.49 3.57
C ALA A 149 -15.57 14.91 4.00
N LEU A 150 -14.60 14.72 3.08
CA LEU A 150 -13.28 14.14 3.41
C LEU A 150 -12.52 14.95 4.46
N ASP A 151 -12.64 16.28 4.44
CA ASP A 151 -11.95 17.18 5.37
C ASP A 151 -12.36 16.93 6.82
N GLY A 152 -13.59 16.45 7.05
CA GLY A 152 -14.11 16.10 8.37
C GLY A 152 -13.76 14.69 8.84
N LEU A 153 -13.06 13.89 8.03
CA LEU A 153 -12.68 12.52 8.34
C LEU A 153 -11.23 12.47 8.84
N GLY A 154 -10.93 13.13 9.96
CA GLY A 154 -9.59 13.11 10.55
C GLY A 154 -9.09 11.72 10.95
N ARG A 155 -7.79 11.62 11.27
CA ARG A 155 -7.10 10.38 11.66
C ARG A 155 -7.77 9.69 12.86
N GLU A 156 -8.21 10.49 13.84
CA GLU A 156 -8.87 10.06 15.07
C GLU A 156 -10.18 9.30 14.83
N ARG A 157 -10.77 9.47 13.64
CA ARG A 157 -12.00 8.80 13.24
C ARG A 157 -11.75 7.48 12.51
N PHE A 158 -10.51 7.15 12.13
CA PHE A 158 -10.23 6.01 11.27
C PHE A 158 -10.81 4.69 11.80
N ASP A 159 -10.59 4.36 13.08
CA ASP A 159 -11.12 3.12 13.66
C ASP A 159 -12.65 3.07 13.66
N GLN A 160 -13.28 4.21 13.94
CA GLN A 160 -14.74 4.35 13.93
C GLN A 160 -15.32 4.15 12.51
N LEU A 161 -14.65 4.70 11.49
CA LEU A 161 -15.01 4.49 10.10
C LEU A 161 -14.91 3.02 9.76
N VAL A 162 -13.77 2.38 10.07
CA VAL A 162 -13.55 0.96 9.82
C VAL A 162 -14.63 0.11 10.48
N ASP A 163 -15.05 0.41 11.71
CA ASP A 163 -16.07 -0.36 12.43
C ASP A 163 -17.49 -0.16 11.89
N SER A 164 -17.75 0.98 11.25
CA SER A 164 -19.07 1.31 10.69
C SER A 164 -19.31 0.76 9.27
N LEU A 165 -18.24 0.33 8.57
CA LEU A 165 -18.35 -0.20 7.20
C LEU A 165 -19.35 -1.36 7.13
N ARG A 166 -20.03 -1.45 5.99
CA ARG A 166 -20.91 -2.58 5.64
C ARG A 166 -20.25 -3.36 4.52
N PHE A 167 -20.51 -4.65 4.40
CA PHE A 167 -19.95 -5.45 3.31
C PHE A 167 -21.06 -6.18 2.60
N GLY A 168 -21.10 -6.03 1.28
CA GLY A 168 -22.05 -6.70 0.41
C GLY A 168 -21.49 -8.00 -0.17
N MET A 169 -20.16 -8.11 -0.35
CA MET A 169 -19.51 -9.27 -0.95
C MET A 169 -18.67 -10.06 0.05
N LEU A 170 -18.03 -9.39 1.01
CA LEU A 170 -17.35 -10.05 2.12
C LEU A 170 -18.39 -10.59 3.12
N ASP A 171 -18.33 -11.89 3.38
CA ASP A 171 -19.10 -12.52 4.47
C ASP A 171 -18.68 -12.00 5.85
N THR A 172 -19.34 -12.45 6.92
CA THR A 172 -19.04 -11.99 8.28
C THR A 172 -17.58 -12.22 8.69
N ALA A 173 -16.98 -13.35 8.31
CA ALA A 173 -15.60 -13.69 8.68
C ALA A 173 -14.59 -12.87 7.86
N ALA A 174 -14.83 -12.72 6.56
CA ALA A 174 -14.01 -11.92 5.67
C ALA A 174 -14.13 -10.42 5.98
N GLY A 175 -15.32 -9.95 6.36
CA GLY A 175 -15.55 -8.59 6.85
C GLY A 175 -14.82 -8.32 8.16
N ALA A 176 -14.79 -9.27 9.11
CA ALA A 176 -13.97 -9.16 10.32
C ALA A 176 -12.47 -9.10 9.98
N THR A 177 -12.03 -9.92 9.01
CA THR A 177 -10.66 -9.92 8.50
C THR A 177 -10.31 -8.56 7.88
N TYR A 178 -11.21 -7.97 7.07
CA TYR A 178 -11.01 -6.64 6.51
C TYR A 178 -10.79 -5.60 7.61
N ARG A 179 -11.66 -5.56 8.63
CA ARG A 179 -11.55 -4.56 9.71
C ARG A 179 -10.24 -4.71 10.48
N GLN A 180 -9.88 -5.95 10.81
CA GLN A 180 -8.63 -6.23 11.51
C GLN A 180 -7.41 -5.82 10.66
N SER A 181 -7.40 -6.17 9.37
CA SER A 181 -6.33 -5.79 8.45
C SER A 181 -6.24 -4.26 8.28
N ALA A 182 -7.37 -3.56 8.14
CA ALA A 182 -7.40 -2.10 8.04
C ALA A 182 -6.74 -1.44 9.24
N LYS A 183 -7.17 -1.80 10.46
CA LYS A 183 -6.64 -1.26 11.71
C LYS A 183 -5.17 -1.62 11.92
N SER A 184 -4.80 -2.87 11.67
CA SER A 184 -3.43 -3.36 11.84
C SER A 184 -2.46 -2.69 10.86
N LEU A 185 -2.81 -2.62 9.58
CA LEU A 185 -2.00 -1.95 8.56
C LEU A 185 -1.88 -0.46 8.87
N TYR A 186 -3.00 0.21 9.16
CA TYR A 186 -3.00 1.64 9.50
C TYR A 186 -2.11 1.94 10.71
N GLY A 187 -2.25 1.17 11.80
CA GLY A 187 -1.43 1.31 13.00
C GLY A 187 0.05 1.08 12.71
N THR A 188 0.38 0.01 11.99
CA THR A 188 1.77 -0.33 11.62
C THR A 188 2.42 0.77 10.77
N LEU A 189 1.73 1.23 9.73
CA LEU A 189 2.23 2.22 8.78
C LEU A 189 2.27 3.64 9.36
N SER A 190 1.46 3.92 10.39
CA SER A 190 1.49 5.20 11.10
C SER A 190 2.74 5.40 11.98
N THR A 191 3.47 4.32 12.30
CA THR A 191 4.65 4.41 13.18
C THR A 191 5.82 5.17 12.57
N THR A 192 5.89 5.32 11.24
CA THR A 192 6.99 6.01 10.54
C THR A 192 6.64 7.44 10.10
N THR A 193 5.52 7.98 10.60
CA THR A 193 5.05 9.34 10.26
C THR A 193 5.74 10.42 11.10
N HIS A 194 6.06 10.12 12.36
CA HIS A 194 6.75 11.04 13.28
C HIS A 194 8.01 10.37 13.81
N ILE A 195 9.09 11.13 13.96
CA ILE A 195 10.29 10.63 14.60
C ILE A 195 9.97 10.32 16.07
N SER A 196 10.31 9.10 16.51
CA SER A 196 10.15 8.68 17.90
C SER A 196 11.49 8.17 18.45
N SER A 197 11.63 8.16 19.78
CA SER A 197 12.80 7.56 20.43
C SER A 197 12.99 6.10 20.01
N ARG A 198 11.89 5.37 19.84
CA ARG A 198 11.89 3.99 19.35
C ARG A 198 12.49 3.86 17.95
N ASP A 199 12.15 4.79 17.04
CA ASP A 199 12.68 4.77 15.67
C ASP A 199 14.17 5.09 15.66
N VAL A 200 14.59 6.12 16.41
CA VAL A 200 16.01 6.47 16.55
C VAL A 200 16.81 5.31 17.16
N SER A 201 16.32 4.68 18.23
CA SER A 201 16.98 3.52 18.84
C SER A 201 17.07 2.32 17.90
N ARG A 202 16.02 2.06 17.10
CA ARG A 202 16.05 1.00 16.07
C ARG A 202 17.11 1.31 15.01
N ASP A 203 17.19 2.55 14.57
CA ASP A 203 18.12 2.95 13.52
C ASP A 203 19.57 2.89 14.01
N LEU A 204 19.83 3.30 15.25
CA LEU A 204 21.13 3.10 15.92
C LEU A 204 21.49 1.61 16.02
N ALA A 205 20.58 0.77 16.50
CA ALA A 205 20.83 -0.67 16.61
C ALA A 205 21.04 -1.35 15.24
N ASN A 206 20.38 -0.84 14.19
CA ASN A 206 20.61 -1.28 12.81
C ASN A 206 21.99 -0.84 12.32
N PHE A 207 22.38 0.41 12.60
CA PHE A 207 23.68 0.95 12.25
C PHE A 207 24.82 0.17 12.91
N GLU A 208 24.69 -0.18 14.20
CA GLU A 208 25.63 -1.03 14.95
C GLU A 208 25.78 -2.44 14.34
N LYS A 209 24.71 -2.94 13.70
CA LYS A 209 24.70 -4.24 12.98
C LYS A 209 25.19 -4.13 11.53
N GLY A 210 25.71 -2.98 11.12
CA GLY A 210 26.16 -2.74 9.74
C GLY A 210 25.02 -2.59 8.72
N LYS A 211 23.78 -2.36 9.18
CA LYS A 211 22.66 -2.01 8.29
C LYS A 211 22.64 -0.50 8.12
N HIS A 212 22.87 -0.06 6.90
CA HIS A 212 22.97 1.36 6.56
C HIS A 212 21.79 1.80 5.69
N PHE A 213 21.47 3.09 5.76
CA PHE A 213 20.43 3.69 4.94
C PHE A 213 20.74 3.49 3.44
N ALA A 214 19.73 3.15 2.64
CA ALA A 214 19.85 2.80 1.21
C ALA A 214 20.74 1.58 0.89
N PHE A 215 21.07 0.76 1.91
CA PHE A 215 21.79 -0.50 1.76
C PHE A 215 20.91 -1.67 2.21
N GLU A 216 19.72 -1.76 1.63
CA GLU A 216 18.72 -2.77 1.98
C GLU A 216 19.17 -4.19 1.64
N THR A 217 18.74 -5.15 2.47
CA THR A 217 18.90 -6.57 2.17
C THR A 217 17.71 -7.08 1.36
N ILE A 218 17.87 -8.25 0.72
CA ILE A 218 16.75 -8.96 0.06
C ILE A 218 15.60 -9.23 1.05
N ALA A 219 15.91 -9.51 2.32
CA ALA A 219 14.90 -9.73 3.34
C ALA A 219 14.08 -8.46 3.63
N ASP A 220 14.73 -7.29 3.64
CA ASP A 220 14.05 -6.01 3.85
C ASP A 220 13.11 -5.69 2.68
N VAL A 221 13.58 -5.87 1.42
CA VAL A 221 12.75 -5.70 0.21
C VAL A 221 11.54 -6.64 0.24
N ASN A 222 11.74 -7.92 0.55
CA ASN A 222 10.65 -8.90 0.62
C ASN A 222 9.64 -8.59 1.74
N ALA A 223 10.11 -8.11 2.89
CA ALA A 223 9.24 -7.75 4.01
C ALA A 223 8.32 -6.58 3.63
N VAL A 224 8.89 -5.55 3.00
CA VAL A 224 8.15 -4.38 2.55
C VAL A 224 7.24 -4.69 1.36
N ALA A 225 7.67 -5.52 0.40
CA ALA A 225 6.82 -5.96 -0.72
C ALA A 225 5.61 -6.78 -0.24
N ARG A 226 5.78 -7.60 0.81
CA ARG A 226 4.67 -8.34 1.44
C ARG A 226 3.67 -7.38 2.09
N LEU A 227 4.17 -6.36 2.79
CA LEU A 227 3.33 -5.33 3.40
C LEU A 227 2.55 -4.55 2.33
N LEU A 228 3.22 -4.16 1.24
CA LEU A 228 2.56 -3.51 0.11
C LEU A 228 1.46 -4.41 -0.48
N ARG A 229 1.73 -5.69 -0.70
CA ARG A 229 0.73 -6.63 -1.21
C ARG A 229 -0.53 -6.69 -0.32
N GLN A 230 -0.38 -6.67 1.00
CA GLN A 230 -1.51 -6.64 1.94
C GLN A 230 -2.31 -5.33 1.84
N VAL A 231 -1.61 -4.20 1.68
CA VAL A 231 -2.24 -2.89 1.46
C VAL A 231 -3.02 -2.88 0.16
N LEU A 232 -2.46 -3.42 -0.92
CA LEU A 232 -3.11 -3.48 -2.23
C LEU A 232 -4.32 -4.44 -2.24
N ASP A 233 -4.25 -5.57 -1.51
CA ASP A 233 -5.40 -6.47 -1.31
C ASP A 233 -6.56 -5.76 -0.61
N LEU A 234 -6.26 -5.03 0.47
CA LEU A 234 -7.26 -4.24 1.17
C LEU A 234 -7.84 -3.14 0.29
N ALA A 235 -7.00 -2.38 -0.39
CA ALA A 235 -7.44 -1.30 -1.27
C ALA A 235 -8.31 -1.81 -2.42
N LEU A 236 -7.95 -2.93 -3.07
CA LEU A 236 -8.80 -3.55 -4.10
C LEU A 236 -10.13 -4.00 -3.53
N ALA A 237 -10.13 -4.68 -2.37
CA ALA A 237 -11.36 -5.09 -1.71
C ALA A 237 -12.26 -3.89 -1.37
N SER A 238 -11.67 -2.77 -0.91
CA SER A 238 -12.41 -1.52 -0.69
C SER A 238 -13.05 -1.00 -1.97
N HIS A 239 -12.34 -1.05 -3.10
CA HIS A 239 -12.89 -0.58 -4.36
C HIS A 239 -14.02 -1.49 -4.81
N PHE A 240 -13.84 -2.81 -4.78
CA PHE A 240 -14.90 -3.74 -5.15
C PHE A 240 -16.16 -3.51 -4.32
N GLU A 241 -16.04 -3.43 -2.99
CA GLU A 241 -17.18 -3.18 -2.07
C GLU A 241 -17.88 -1.83 -2.28
N ALA A 242 -17.30 -0.90 -3.07
CA ALA A 242 -17.93 0.36 -3.43
C ALA A 242 -18.89 0.27 -4.64
N PHE A 243 -18.87 -0.85 -5.38
CA PHE A 243 -19.69 -1.07 -6.58
C PHE A 243 -20.69 -2.22 -6.41
N ASP A 244 -21.64 -2.28 -7.34
CA ASP A 244 -22.66 -3.32 -7.35
C ASP A 244 -22.09 -4.69 -7.74
N HIS A 245 -22.68 -5.72 -7.14
CA HIS A 245 -22.30 -7.13 -7.30
C HIS A 245 -22.19 -7.57 -8.76
N GLY A 246 -23.14 -7.20 -9.62
CA GLY A 246 -23.16 -7.62 -11.02
C GLY A 246 -21.91 -7.19 -11.79
N LEU A 247 -21.42 -5.98 -11.55
CA LEU A 247 -20.26 -5.43 -12.24
C LEU A 247 -18.95 -6.03 -11.76
N VAL A 248 -18.84 -6.21 -10.43
CA VAL A 248 -17.66 -6.83 -9.84
C VAL A 248 -17.57 -8.31 -10.25
N GLY A 249 -18.69 -9.01 -10.33
CA GLY A 249 -18.72 -10.43 -10.71
C GLY A 249 -18.19 -10.72 -12.12
N ASP A 250 -18.25 -9.76 -13.04
CA ASP A 250 -17.69 -9.90 -14.40
C ASP A 250 -16.16 -9.78 -14.43
N ILE A 251 -15.57 -9.06 -13.47
CA ILE A 251 -14.11 -8.93 -13.33
C ILE A 251 -13.46 -10.28 -13.02
N PHE A 252 -14.17 -11.14 -12.28
CA PHE A 252 -13.68 -12.46 -11.86
C PHE A 252 -13.98 -13.57 -12.89
N GLU A 253 -14.40 -13.24 -14.12
CA GLU A 253 -14.62 -14.26 -15.15
C GLU A 253 -13.28 -14.87 -15.64
N PRO A 254 -13.20 -16.20 -15.91
CA PRO A 254 -11.94 -16.89 -16.23
C PRO A 254 -11.09 -16.31 -17.36
N ALA A 255 -11.69 -15.57 -18.30
CA ALA A 255 -10.95 -14.92 -19.39
C ALA A 255 -9.96 -13.84 -18.92
N PHE A 256 -10.14 -13.31 -17.71
CA PHE A 256 -9.29 -12.27 -17.11
C PHE A 256 -8.37 -12.79 -16.00
N ALA A 257 -8.46 -14.07 -15.63
CA ALA A 257 -8.05 -14.57 -14.32
C ALA A 257 -6.72 -15.37 -14.19
N PRO A 258 -6.16 -16.07 -15.21
CA PRO A 258 -5.06 -16.99 -14.94
C PRO A 258 -3.77 -16.22 -14.59
N GLY A 259 -3.44 -16.19 -13.30
CA GLY A 259 -2.19 -15.64 -12.76
C GLY A 259 -2.30 -14.28 -12.05
N TRP A 260 -3.50 -13.76 -11.81
CA TRP A 260 -3.66 -12.50 -11.07
C TRP A 260 -3.28 -12.67 -9.59
N SER A 261 -2.36 -11.82 -9.08
CA SER A 261 -1.69 -12.00 -7.78
C SER A 261 -2.63 -11.91 -6.56
N PHE A 262 -3.82 -11.32 -6.74
CA PHE A 262 -4.77 -11.04 -5.66
C PHE A 262 -5.85 -12.10 -5.49
N LEU A 263 -6.06 -13.01 -6.45
CA LEU A 263 -7.07 -14.07 -6.33
C LEU A 263 -6.86 -14.99 -5.13
N LYS A 264 -5.61 -15.17 -4.70
CA LYS A 264 -5.24 -15.99 -3.53
C LYS A 264 -5.08 -15.17 -2.25
N MET A 265 -5.32 -13.86 -2.31
CA MET A 265 -5.23 -13.02 -1.12
C MET A 265 -6.51 -13.12 -0.29
N PRO A 266 -6.44 -12.87 1.04
CA PRO A 266 -7.58 -13.10 1.93
C PRO A 266 -8.84 -12.33 1.53
N LEU A 267 -8.72 -11.05 1.17
CA LEU A 267 -9.87 -10.19 0.93
C LEU A 267 -10.38 -10.31 -0.51
N VAL A 268 -9.54 -10.08 -1.51
CA VAL A 268 -9.95 -10.24 -2.91
C VAL A 268 -10.38 -11.68 -3.22
N GLY A 269 -9.69 -12.68 -2.64
CA GLY A 269 -10.11 -14.08 -2.78
C GLY A 269 -11.45 -14.38 -2.10
N ALA A 270 -11.83 -13.66 -1.04
CA ALA A 270 -13.16 -13.78 -0.46
C ALA A 270 -14.24 -13.19 -1.37
N ILE A 271 -13.94 -12.08 -2.04
CA ILE A 271 -14.83 -11.47 -3.03
C ILE A 271 -14.99 -12.39 -4.25
N ASP A 272 -13.93 -13.00 -4.77
CA ASP A 272 -14.05 -13.99 -5.86
C ASP A 272 -14.97 -15.16 -5.47
N ARG A 273 -14.78 -15.71 -4.26
CA ARG A 273 -15.65 -16.78 -3.73
C ARG A 273 -17.11 -16.35 -3.59
N HIS A 274 -17.39 -15.08 -3.34
CA HIS A 274 -18.76 -14.56 -3.32
C HIS A 274 -19.47 -14.77 -4.67
N PHE A 275 -18.74 -14.76 -5.79
CA PHE A 275 -19.30 -14.95 -7.13
C PHE A 275 -19.27 -16.40 -7.63
N ASP A 276 -18.77 -17.34 -6.81
CA ASP A 276 -18.64 -18.76 -7.19
C ASP A 276 -20.00 -19.49 -7.23
N TYR A 277 -21.11 -18.84 -6.86
CA TYR A 277 -22.47 -19.35 -7.05
C TYR A 277 -22.98 -19.26 -8.51
N LYS A 278 -22.24 -18.65 -9.45
CA LYS A 278 -22.62 -18.65 -10.87
C LYS A 278 -22.64 -20.11 -11.37
N ALA A 279 -23.84 -20.69 -11.48
CA ALA A 279 -24.11 -22.06 -11.95
C ALA A 279 -23.36 -22.46 -13.23
N GLU A 280 -22.96 -21.47 -14.04
CA GLU A 280 -22.17 -21.62 -15.26
C GLU A 280 -20.72 -22.12 -15.04
N ARG A 281 -20.11 -21.88 -13.86
CA ARG A 281 -18.75 -22.39 -13.55
C ARG A 281 -18.75 -23.87 -13.18
N GLN A 282 -19.83 -24.36 -12.56
CA GLN A 282 -19.99 -25.79 -12.24
C GLN A 282 -20.27 -26.59 -13.52
N TRP A 283 -21.13 -26.07 -14.40
CA TRP A 283 -21.43 -26.74 -15.67
C TRP A 283 -20.21 -26.91 -16.58
N LYS A 284 -19.32 -25.92 -16.66
CA LYS A 284 -18.07 -26.04 -17.44
C LYS A 284 -17.04 -27.00 -16.84
N LYS A 285 -17.12 -27.29 -15.54
CA LYS A 285 -16.27 -28.31 -14.88
C LYS A 285 -16.81 -29.73 -15.05
N GLU A 286 -18.12 -29.88 -15.24
CA GLU A 286 -18.75 -31.19 -15.47
C GLU A 286 -18.80 -31.59 -16.96
N ALA A 287 -18.65 -30.62 -17.87
CA ALA A 287 -18.71 -30.82 -19.32
C ALA A 287 -17.32 -30.92 -20.01
N GLY A 288 -16.23 -30.98 -19.26
CA GLY A 288 -14.85 -31.17 -19.76
C GLY A 288 -14.14 -32.29 -19.03
#